data_AF-K3WPH6-F1
#
_entry.id   AF-K3WPH6-F1
#
_cell.length_a   1.000
_cell.length_b   1.000
_cell.length_c   1.000
_cell.angle_alpha   90.00
_cell.angle_beta   90.00
_cell.angle_gamma   90.00
#
_symmetry.space_group_name_H-M   'P 1'
#
loop_
_entity.id
_entity.type
_entity.pdbx_description
1 polymer ?
#
loop_
_entity_poly.entity_id
_entity_poly.type
_entity_poly.pdbx_seq_one_letter_code
_entity_poly.pdbx_strand_id
1 'polypeptide(L)'
;MPQAINELDVDYEAQIQEIRRLISTTSDVDRRASLEEQLRELEATSVEVEQQNGDHVAFPREYNDQRRRSFRPTSAKPRMMLTSLTEDREVNLTSTSFHHLDTYRQENGPSLVADVFSSSFDEQFAPLSVLINDHCTFWMSSGMYPQFLTLVLRERMPISTVEVTCRHIKRLQIQSSRSKKQSMMLMRGGDGMVVVDVPASDADKLSTHRVALTDANASDTEAIELVIESGYSEFACVYFVRLRLADPPSTDEEDAKT
;
A
#
# COMPACT_ATOMS: atom_id res chain seq x y z
N MET A 1 -41.04 28.98 -5.44
CA MET A 1 -40.13 27.82 -5.46
C MET A 1 -38.87 28.22 -4.72
N PRO A 2 -38.68 27.85 -3.44
CA PRO A 2 -37.45 28.15 -2.73
C PRO A 2 -36.35 27.21 -3.23
N GLN A 3 -35.18 27.78 -3.52
CA GLN A 3 -33.98 27.05 -3.95
C GLN A 3 -33.34 26.41 -2.71
N ALA A 4 -33.18 25.08 -2.75
CA ALA A 4 -32.39 24.36 -1.76
C ALA A 4 -30.93 24.80 -1.90
N ILE A 5 -30.40 25.37 -0.82
CA ILE A 5 -29.01 25.79 -0.68
C ILE A 5 -28.17 24.51 -0.61
N ASN A 6 -27.12 24.44 -1.43
CA ASN A 6 -26.10 23.39 -1.37
C ASN A 6 -25.63 23.21 0.08
N GLU A 7 -26.00 22.10 0.71
CA GLU A 7 -25.28 21.60 1.87
C GLU A 7 -23.87 21.24 1.38
N LEU A 8 -22.90 22.06 1.76
CA LEU A 8 -21.49 21.71 1.68
C LEU A 8 -21.34 20.43 2.49
N ASP A 9 -20.97 19.34 1.83
CA ASP A 9 -20.61 18.07 2.45
C ASP A 9 -19.32 18.30 3.24
N VAL A 10 -19.48 18.83 4.46
CA VAL A 10 -18.37 19.09 5.38
C VAL A 10 -18.00 17.74 5.98
N ASP A 11 -16.84 17.23 5.58
CA ASP A 11 -16.27 16.02 6.15
C ASP A 11 -15.82 16.27 7.60
N TYR A 12 -16.78 16.12 8.53
CA TYR A 12 -16.58 16.31 9.96
C TYR A 12 -15.48 15.40 10.51
N GLU A 13 -15.31 14.19 9.95
CA GLU A 13 -14.30 13.24 10.40
C GLU A 13 -12.89 13.74 10.05
N ALA A 14 -12.68 14.24 8.84
CA ALA A 14 -11.41 14.85 8.44
C ALA A 14 -11.07 16.08 9.30
N GLN A 15 -12.07 16.90 9.65
CA GLN A 15 -11.88 18.08 10.49
C GLN A 15 -11.50 17.70 11.94
N ILE A 16 -12.13 16.67 12.51
CA ILE A 16 -11.82 16.16 13.85
C ILE A 16 -10.38 15.63 13.89
N GLN A 17 -9.96 14.87 12.88
CA GLN A 17 -8.60 14.32 12.81
C GLN A 17 -7.53 15.43 12.72
N GLU A 18 -7.79 16.48 11.95
CA GLU A 18 -6.86 17.60 11.84
C GLU A 18 -6.75 18.39 13.15
N ILE A 19 -7.86 18.63 13.86
CA ILE A 19 -7.83 19.31 15.17
C ILE A 19 -7.06 18.47 16.20
N ARG A 20 -7.23 17.14 16.22
CA ARG A 20 -6.43 16.24 17.07
C ARG A 20 -4.93 16.37 16.77
N ARG A 21 -4.56 16.47 15.49
CA ARG A 21 -3.17 16.70 15.06
C ARG A 21 -2.66 18.05 15.56
N LEU A 22 -3.45 19.12 15.47
CA LEU A 22 -3.08 20.45 15.94
C LEU A 22 -2.92 20.50 17.47
N ILE A 23 -3.79 19.83 18.24
CA ILE A 23 -3.66 19.69 19.69
C ILE A 23 -2.36 18.97 20.06
N SER A 24 -1.99 17.92 19.32
CA SER A 24 -0.77 17.14 19.58
C SER A 24 0.53 17.92 19.27
N THR A 25 0.45 18.94 18.43
CA THR A 25 1.62 19.69 17.94
C THR A 25 1.74 21.09 18.54
N THR A 26 0.67 21.62 19.14
CA THR A 26 0.71 22.93 19.79
C THR A 26 1.33 22.84 21.20
N SER A 27 2.29 23.71 21.49
CA SER A 27 2.89 23.87 22.82
C SER A 27 2.23 24.98 23.64
N ASP A 28 1.38 25.80 23.01
CA ASP A 28 0.66 26.90 23.64
C ASP A 28 -0.59 26.37 24.36
N VAL A 29 -0.67 26.63 25.66
CA VAL A 29 -1.70 26.10 26.57
C VAL A 29 -3.07 26.72 26.27
N ASP A 30 -3.14 28.02 26.00
CA ASP A 30 -4.40 28.73 25.75
C ASP A 30 -4.96 28.32 24.38
N ARG A 31 -4.07 28.20 23.38
CA ARG A 31 -4.44 27.70 22.05
C ARG A 31 -4.89 26.24 22.09
N ARG A 32 -4.24 25.42 22.91
CA ARG A 32 -4.61 24.01 23.08
C ARG A 32 -6.01 23.88 23.69
N ALA A 33 -6.31 24.66 24.74
CA ALA A 33 -7.63 24.66 25.37
C ALA A 33 -8.74 25.04 24.38
N SER A 34 -8.49 26.05 23.53
CA SER A 34 -9.43 26.45 22.48
C SER A 34 -9.67 25.36 21.43
N LEU A 35 -8.62 24.64 21.00
CA LEU A 35 -8.76 23.53 20.05
C LEU A 35 -9.48 22.32 20.67
N GLU A 36 -9.22 22.02 21.95
CA GLU A 36 -9.92 20.96 22.70
C GLU A 36 -11.41 21.28 22.86
N GLU A 37 -11.77 22.56 23.01
CA GLU A 37 -13.17 23.01 23.03
C GLU A 37 -13.84 22.86 21.66
N GLN A 38 -13.18 23.30 20.58
CA GLN A 38 -13.68 23.13 19.21
C GLN A 38 -13.88 21.67 18.82
N LEU A 39 -12.99 20.79 19.25
CA LEU A 39 -13.13 19.35 19.03
C LEU A 39 -14.40 18.81 19.70
N ARG A 40 -14.70 19.26 20.93
CA ARG A 40 -15.91 18.85 21.66
C ARG A 40 -17.18 19.34 20.97
N GLU A 41 -17.18 20.55 20.42
CA GLU A 41 -18.32 21.09 19.68
C GLU A 41 -18.56 20.33 18.36
N LEU A 42 -17.49 20.00 17.63
CA LEU A 42 -17.59 19.25 16.37
C LEU A 42 -18.05 17.81 16.59
N GLU A 43 -17.55 17.12 17.63
CA GLU A 43 -18.02 15.78 18.01
C GLU A 43 -19.51 15.80 18.42
N ALA A 44 -19.97 16.83 19.12
CA ALA A 44 -21.39 16.98 19.46
C ALA A 44 -22.27 17.23 18.23
N THR A 45 -21.80 18.06 17.30
CA THR A 45 -22.52 18.39 16.05
C THR A 45 -22.61 17.16 15.14
N SER A 46 -21.54 16.37 15.02
CA SER A 46 -21.51 15.14 14.24
C SER A 46 -22.57 14.13 14.74
N VAL A 47 -22.69 13.96 16.06
CA VAL A 47 -23.69 13.08 16.68
C VAL A 47 -25.12 13.58 16.45
N GLU A 48 -25.35 14.90 16.42
CA GLU A 48 -26.68 15.48 16.18
C GLU A 48 -27.12 15.31 14.71
N VAL A 49 -26.19 15.48 13.76
CA VAL A 49 -26.42 15.23 12.32
C VAL A 49 -26.72 13.74 12.06
N GLU A 50 -25.98 12.83 12.72
CA GLU A 50 -26.23 11.39 12.60
C GLU A 50 -27.60 11.00 13.17
N GLN A 51 -28.06 11.65 14.24
CA GLN A 51 -29.42 11.45 14.78
C GLN A 51 -30.51 12.06 13.89
N GLN A 52 -30.28 13.20 13.23
CA GLN A 52 -31.26 13.80 12.31
C GLN A 52 -31.41 13.02 11.00
N ASN A 53 -30.35 12.37 10.51
CA ASN A 53 -30.40 11.53 9.31
C ASN A 53 -30.98 10.11 9.55
N GLY A 54 -31.29 9.74 10.79
CA GLY A 54 -31.83 8.42 11.15
C GLY A 54 -33.33 8.21 10.90
N ASP A 55 -34.10 9.25 10.52
CA ASP A 55 -35.57 9.20 10.48
C ASP A 55 -36.20 9.13 9.08
N HIS A 56 -35.42 8.95 8.00
CA HIS A 56 -35.97 8.73 6.67
C HIS A 56 -35.41 7.49 5.96
N VAL A 57 -36.36 6.63 5.57
CA VAL A 57 -36.29 5.43 4.70
C VAL A 57 -36.15 4.09 5.44
N ALA A 58 -37.31 3.59 5.85
CA ALA A 58 -37.60 2.18 6.05
C ALA A 58 -37.58 1.41 4.71
N PHE A 59 -36.97 0.21 4.66
CA PHE A 59 -37.47 -1.05 4.05
C PHE A 59 -36.38 -2.15 4.11
N PRO A 60 -36.73 -3.45 4.05
CA PRO A 60 -36.50 -4.34 5.18
C PRO A 60 -35.38 -5.35 4.91
N ARG A 61 -34.62 -5.67 5.96
CA ARG A 61 -33.97 -6.99 6.06
C ARG A 61 -34.57 -7.77 7.22
N GLU A 62 -35.35 -8.75 6.80
CA GLU A 62 -35.98 -9.78 7.58
C GLU A 62 -34.97 -10.64 8.37
N TYR A 63 -35.34 -10.87 9.63
CA TYR A 63 -35.22 -12.08 10.43
C TYR A 63 -33.86 -12.78 10.59
N ASN A 64 -33.24 -12.57 11.76
CA ASN A 64 -33.44 -13.42 12.95
C ASN A 64 -32.40 -12.99 14.00
N ASP A 65 -32.73 -12.18 15.00
CA ASP A 65 -33.55 -12.54 16.17
C ASP A 65 -32.88 -13.63 17.02
N GLN A 66 -32.10 -13.22 18.02
CA GLN A 66 -32.16 -13.82 19.35
C GLN A 66 -31.56 -12.94 20.44
N ARG A 67 -32.49 -12.21 21.09
CA ARG A 67 -32.64 -12.12 22.55
C ARG A 67 -31.51 -11.47 23.37
N ARG A 68 -31.77 -10.19 23.67
CA ARG A 68 -31.99 -9.64 25.03
C ARG A 68 -31.16 -10.27 26.17
N ARG A 69 -30.34 -9.43 26.82
CA ARG A 69 -30.60 -8.95 28.19
C ARG A 69 -29.58 -7.89 28.60
N SER A 70 -30.09 -6.68 28.80
CA SER A 70 -29.49 -5.69 29.67
C SER A 70 -29.46 -6.23 31.10
N PHE A 71 -28.33 -6.14 31.79
CA PHE A 71 -28.30 -5.96 33.25
C PHE A 71 -26.99 -5.25 33.65
N ARG A 72 -27.15 -4.33 34.60
CA ARG A 72 -26.22 -3.30 35.06
C ARG A 72 -24.99 -3.84 35.81
N PRO A 73 -23.95 -3.02 35.99
CA PRO A 73 -22.75 -3.35 36.77
C PRO A 73 -22.97 -3.13 38.27
N THR A 74 -22.58 -4.11 39.10
CA THR A 74 -22.35 -3.90 40.54
C THR A 74 -21.23 -4.80 41.07
N SER A 75 -20.13 -4.16 41.48
CA SER A 75 -19.35 -4.35 42.72
C SER A 75 -19.51 -5.66 43.51
N ALA A 76 -18.41 -6.38 43.74
CA ALA A 76 -17.82 -6.66 45.08
C ALA A 76 -16.86 -7.87 45.06
N LYS A 77 -15.63 -7.68 45.56
CA LYS A 77 -14.67 -8.75 45.98
C LYS A 77 -15.10 -9.31 47.34
N PRO A 78 -14.82 -10.59 47.69
CA PRO A 78 -13.56 -10.90 48.41
C PRO A 78 -12.94 -12.30 48.19
N ARG A 79 -11.59 -12.31 48.10
CA ARG A 79 -10.55 -13.09 48.81
C ARG A 79 -10.70 -14.60 49.14
N MET A 80 -9.55 -15.29 48.97
CA MET A 80 -9.05 -16.59 49.51
C MET A 80 -9.40 -17.85 48.69
N MET A 81 -8.60 -18.91 48.53
CA MET A 81 -7.19 -19.26 48.79
C MET A 81 -6.90 -20.55 47.96
N LEU A 82 -5.69 -20.62 47.39
CA LEU A 82 -4.83 -21.79 47.07
C LEU A 82 -5.39 -23.07 46.43
N THR A 83 -4.82 -23.46 45.28
CA THR A 83 -4.04 -24.71 45.11
C THR A 83 -3.06 -24.60 43.94
N SER A 84 -1.80 -24.95 44.16
CA SER A 84 -0.76 -25.15 43.15
C SER A 84 -0.88 -26.55 42.54
N LEU A 85 -1.03 -26.65 41.23
CA LEU A 85 -0.87 -27.91 40.49
C LEU A 85 0.17 -27.69 39.38
N THR A 86 1.36 -28.21 39.68
CA THR A 86 2.28 -28.97 38.83
C THR A 86 2.26 -28.74 37.32
N GLU A 87 3.45 -28.38 36.84
CA GLU A 87 3.96 -28.47 35.47
C GLU A 87 3.43 -29.70 34.73
N ASP A 88 2.88 -29.45 33.53
CA ASP A 88 3.17 -30.31 32.39
C ASP A 88 3.58 -29.43 31.21
N ARG A 89 4.78 -29.74 30.74
CA ARG A 89 5.50 -29.21 29.60
C ARG A 89 4.99 -29.93 28.35
N GLU A 90 5.12 -29.27 27.19
CA GLU A 90 4.80 -29.77 25.83
C GLU A 90 3.32 -29.49 25.44
N VAL A 91 2.95 -28.84 24.33
CA VAL A 91 3.51 -28.75 22.98
C VAL A 91 3.10 -27.41 22.32
N ASN A 92 4.03 -26.90 21.51
CA ASN A 92 4.02 -25.75 20.61
C ASN A 92 2.69 -25.33 19.95
N LEU A 93 2.48 -24.00 19.96
CA LEU A 93 2.10 -23.16 18.81
C LEU A 93 0.96 -23.67 17.92
N THR A 94 -0.29 -23.38 18.28
CA THR A 94 -1.37 -23.23 17.30
C THR A 94 -1.23 -21.88 16.58
N SER A 95 -0.21 -21.77 15.73
CA SER A 95 -0.17 -20.83 14.63
C SER A 95 -0.73 -21.58 13.42
N THR A 96 -2.05 -21.60 13.29
CA THR A 96 -2.72 -22.32 12.22
C THR A 96 -2.72 -21.49 10.94
N SER A 97 -1.73 -21.80 10.10
CA SER A 97 -1.86 -22.00 8.65
C SER A 97 -1.90 -20.78 7.73
N PHE A 98 -0.73 -20.14 7.57
CA PHE A 98 -0.33 -19.44 6.33
C PHE A 98 0.42 -20.37 5.34
N HIS A 99 0.34 -21.69 5.49
CA HIS A 99 1.04 -22.63 4.61
C HIS A 99 0.46 -22.74 3.20
N HIS A 100 -0.66 -22.09 2.90
CA HIS A 100 -1.24 -22.09 1.55
C HIS A 100 -0.55 -21.10 0.58
N LEU A 101 0.31 -20.20 1.07
CA LEU A 101 1.11 -19.27 0.23
C LEU A 101 2.49 -19.82 -0.15
N ASP A 102 2.95 -20.89 0.51
CA ASP A 102 4.24 -21.53 0.19
C ASP A 102 4.16 -22.49 -1.02
N THR A 103 2.98 -22.70 -1.59
CA THR A 103 2.76 -23.68 -2.67
C THR A 103 2.99 -23.11 -4.07
N TYR A 104 3.29 -21.81 -4.23
CA TYR A 104 3.79 -21.22 -5.48
C TYR A 104 5.33 -21.12 -5.51
N ARG A 105 5.98 -22.01 -4.78
CA ARG A 105 7.44 -22.11 -4.64
C ARG A 105 8.02 -23.09 -5.68
N GLN A 106 8.00 -22.71 -6.96
CA GLN A 106 8.73 -23.31 -8.09
C GLN A 106 8.40 -22.44 -9.33
N GLU A 107 9.25 -21.60 -9.93
CA GLU A 107 10.69 -21.64 -10.18
C GLU A 107 11.27 -20.21 -10.05
N ASN A 108 12.44 -20.04 -9.41
CA ASN A 108 13.19 -18.78 -9.17
C ASN A 108 13.08 -18.17 -7.75
N GLY A 109 13.64 -18.88 -6.77
CA GLY A 109 14.16 -18.29 -5.53
C GLY A 109 13.14 -17.69 -4.54
N PRO A 110 13.58 -17.28 -3.34
CA PRO A 110 12.75 -16.46 -2.47
C PRO A 110 12.45 -15.15 -3.21
N SER A 111 11.17 -14.86 -3.50
CA SER A 111 10.70 -13.62 -4.16
C SER A 111 11.61 -12.44 -3.79
N LEU A 112 12.40 -11.95 -4.75
CA LEU A 112 13.40 -10.89 -4.53
C LEU A 112 12.75 -9.63 -3.95
N VAL A 113 11.47 -9.47 -4.22
CA VAL A 113 10.60 -8.37 -3.78
C VAL A 113 9.96 -8.72 -2.44
N ALA A 114 10.13 -7.83 -1.47
CA ALA A 114 9.50 -7.86 -0.16
C ALA A 114 8.09 -7.29 -0.19
N ASP A 115 7.91 -6.17 -0.89
CA ASP A 115 6.68 -5.39 -0.88
C ASP A 115 6.50 -4.61 -2.19
N VAL A 116 5.26 -4.25 -2.52
CA VAL A 116 4.90 -3.47 -3.71
C VAL A 116 3.93 -2.37 -3.32
N PHE A 117 4.36 -1.12 -3.52
CA PHE A 117 3.55 0.07 -3.27
C PHE A 117 3.03 0.65 -4.58
N SER A 118 1.89 1.31 -4.53
CA SER A 118 1.34 1.99 -5.70
C SER A 118 0.54 3.23 -5.30
N SER A 119 0.41 4.18 -6.24
CA SER A 119 -0.53 5.30 -6.14
C SER A 119 -1.99 4.89 -6.24
N SER A 120 -2.29 3.73 -6.83
CA SER A 120 -3.66 3.21 -6.92
C SER A 120 -3.78 1.84 -6.25
N PHE A 121 -4.91 1.63 -5.61
CA PHE A 121 -5.25 0.38 -4.96
C PHE A 121 -6.66 -0.03 -5.35
N ASP A 122 -6.77 -1.20 -5.97
CA ASP A 122 -8.00 -1.89 -6.26
C ASP A 122 -7.82 -3.35 -5.80
N GLU A 123 -8.76 -3.89 -5.05
CA GLU A 123 -8.70 -5.26 -4.56
C GLU A 123 -8.72 -6.30 -5.68
N GLN A 124 -9.40 -5.99 -6.80
CA GLN A 124 -9.44 -6.87 -7.97
C GLN A 124 -8.15 -6.79 -8.81
N PHE A 125 -7.43 -5.67 -8.73
CA PHE A 125 -6.21 -5.39 -9.51
C PHE A 125 -5.05 -4.98 -8.59
N ALA A 126 -4.80 -5.80 -7.56
CA ALA A 126 -3.85 -5.47 -6.50
C ALA A 126 -2.42 -5.24 -7.04
N PRO A 127 -1.62 -4.32 -6.44
CA PRO A 127 -0.24 -4.05 -6.88
C PRO A 127 0.66 -5.29 -6.91
N LEU A 128 0.46 -6.24 -5.99
CA LEU A 128 1.21 -7.49 -5.94
C LEU A 128 1.00 -8.39 -7.17
N SER A 129 -0.07 -8.19 -7.93
CA SER A 129 -0.36 -8.96 -9.15
C SER A 129 0.74 -8.84 -10.19
N VAL A 130 1.52 -7.75 -10.18
CA VAL A 130 2.65 -7.54 -11.10
C VAL A 130 3.82 -8.50 -10.88
N LEU A 131 3.84 -9.23 -9.77
CA LEU A 131 4.84 -10.26 -9.49
C LEU A 131 4.39 -11.64 -9.98
N ILE A 132 3.11 -11.79 -10.30
CA ILE A 132 2.53 -13.03 -10.79
C ILE A 132 2.77 -13.08 -12.29
N ASN A 133 3.41 -14.14 -12.77
CA ASN A 133 3.70 -14.32 -14.18
C ASN A 133 2.49 -14.90 -14.93
N ASP A 134 1.36 -14.20 -14.88
CA ASP A 134 0.14 -14.54 -15.59
C ASP A 134 -0.37 -13.35 -16.42
N HIS A 135 -0.98 -13.67 -17.55
CA HIS A 135 -1.53 -12.74 -18.52
C HIS A 135 -2.93 -12.25 -18.14
N CYS A 136 -3.60 -12.92 -17.19
CA CYS A 136 -4.91 -12.51 -16.68
C CYS A 136 -4.82 -11.69 -15.38
N THR A 137 -3.66 -11.70 -14.71
CA THR A 137 -3.42 -10.94 -13.49
C THR A 137 -2.62 -9.68 -13.80
N PHE A 138 -3.11 -8.52 -13.38
CA PHE A 138 -2.42 -7.26 -13.60
C PHE A 138 -2.82 -6.23 -12.55
N TRP A 139 -1.96 -5.23 -12.36
CA TRP A 139 -2.31 -4.02 -11.63
C TRP A 139 -2.91 -2.99 -12.58
N MET A 140 -3.92 -2.25 -12.12
CA MET A 140 -4.57 -1.18 -12.87
C MET A 140 -4.45 0.14 -12.12
N SER A 141 -4.16 1.22 -12.83
CA SER A 141 -4.26 2.57 -12.26
C SER A 141 -5.72 2.95 -11.98
N SER A 142 -5.96 3.85 -11.02
CA SER A 142 -7.29 4.39 -10.72
C SER A 142 -7.64 5.64 -11.54
N GLY A 143 -6.91 5.90 -12.64
CA GLY A 143 -7.02 7.13 -13.43
C GLY A 143 -6.01 8.21 -13.05
N MET A 144 -6.00 9.33 -13.78
CA MET A 144 -5.15 10.53 -13.58
C MET A 144 -3.62 10.25 -13.53
N TYR A 145 -2.85 10.83 -14.45
CA TYR A 145 -1.39 10.72 -14.45
C TYR A 145 -0.73 11.90 -13.70
N PRO A 146 0.48 11.73 -13.10
CA PRO A 146 1.30 10.52 -13.10
C PRO A 146 0.83 9.48 -12.08
N GLN A 147 1.11 8.21 -12.36
CA GLN A 147 0.89 7.07 -11.45
C GLN A 147 2.21 6.37 -11.18
N PHE A 148 2.32 5.66 -10.06
CA PHE A 148 3.54 4.93 -9.71
C PHE A 148 3.30 3.55 -9.15
N LEU A 149 4.32 2.72 -9.29
CA LEU A 149 4.44 1.39 -8.73
C LEU A 149 5.89 1.20 -8.25
N THR A 150 6.08 0.90 -6.96
CA THR A 150 7.40 0.77 -6.34
C THR A 150 7.58 -0.64 -5.80
N LEU A 151 8.55 -1.37 -6.35
CA LEU A 151 8.93 -2.70 -5.89
C LEU A 151 10.07 -2.53 -4.87
N VAL A 152 9.84 -2.98 -3.65
CA VAL A 152 10.84 -2.95 -2.57
C VAL A 152 11.49 -4.31 -2.46
N LEU A 153 12.82 -4.36 -2.55
CA LEU A 153 13.58 -5.60 -2.45
C LEU A 153 13.74 -6.04 -0.99
N ARG A 154 13.84 -7.36 -0.80
CA ARG A 154 14.10 -7.97 0.52
C ARG A 154 15.46 -7.59 1.05
N GLU A 155 16.45 -7.61 0.17
CA GLU A 155 17.83 -7.26 0.44
C GLU A 155 18.33 -6.36 -0.69
N ARG A 156 19.45 -5.66 -0.45
CA ARG A 156 20.05 -4.87 -1.51
C ARG A 156 20.72 -5.78 -2.51
N MET A 157 20.38 -5.62 -3.78
CA MET A 157 20.81 -6.54 -4.82
C MET A 157 21.29 -5.78 -6.06
N PRO A 158 22.26 -6.34 -6.78
CA PRO A 158 22.67 -5.78 -8.04
C PRO A 158 21.65 -6.15 -9.13
N ILE A 159 20.88 -5.19 -9.65
CA ILE A 159 19.88 -5.41 -10.70
C ILE A 159 20.43 -4.90 -12.03
N SER A 160 20.58 -5.79 -13.02
CA SER A 160 21.09 -5.45 -14.35
C SER A 160 19.99 -5.02 -15.31
N THR A 161 18.79 -5.61 -15.22
CA THR A 161 17.71 -5.36 -16.17
C THR A 161 16.35 -5.45 -15.51
N VAL A 162 15.47 -4.51 -15.86
CA VAL A 162 14.04 -4.52 -15.53
C VAL A 162 13.25 -4.78 -16.80
N GLU A 163 12.41 -5.80 -16.78
CA GLU A 163 11.48 -6.12 -17.86
C GLU A 163 10.06 -5.83 -17.41
N VAL A 164 9.36 -4.96 -18.13
CA VAL A 164 7.99 -4.52 -17.82
C VAL A 164 7.09 -4.89 -18.97
N THR A 165 6.00 -5.62 -18.69
CA THR A 165 4.93 -5.87 -19.64
C THR A 165 3.70 -5.05 -19.25
N CYS A 166 3.24 -4.21 -20.16
CA CYS A 166 2.20 -3.23 -19.87
C CYS A 166 1.27 -2.97 -21.06
N ARG A 167 0.18 -2.26 -20.79
CA ARG A 167 -0.82 -1.81 -21.76
C ARG A 167 -1.32 -0.42 -21.39
N HIS A 168 -1.71 0.34 -22.41
CA HIS A 168 -2.20 1.72 -22.30
C HIS A 168 -1.22 2.73 -21.70
N ILE A 169 0.05 2.36 -21.56
CA ILE A 169 1.13 3.27 -21.17
C ILE A 169 1.71 3.91 -22.42
N LYS A 170 1.94 5.23 -22.37
CA LYS A 170 2.59 6.00 -23.44
C LYS A 170 4.01 6.37 -23.04
N ARG A 171 4.23 6.75 -21.78
CA ARG A 171 5.52 7.19 -21.27
C ARG A 171 5.75 6.59 -19.88
N LEU A 172 6.79 5.77 -19.76
CA LEU A 172 7.19 5.08 -18.55
C LEU A 172 8.60 5.51 -18.15
N GLN A 173 8.77 5.91 -16.91
CA GLN A 173 10.07 6.16 -16.30
C GLN A 173 10.36 5.02 -15.32
N ILE A 174 11.56 4.46 -15.41
CA ILE A 174 12.05 3.41 -14.50
C ILE A 174 13.26 3.98 -13.75
N GLN A 175 13.25 3.85 -12.44
CA GLN A 175 14.32 4.32 -11.58
C GLN A 175 14.69 3.26 -10.55
N SER A 176 15.99 3.11 -10.28
CA SER A 176 16.51 2.29 -9.17
C SER A 176 16.99 3.18 -8.04
N SER A 177 16.72 2.82 -6.80
CA SER A 177 17.15 3.57 -5.62
C SER A 177 17.81 2.66 -4.57
N ARG A 178 18.79 3.19 -3.84
CA ARG A 178 19.54 2.46 -2.79
C ARG A 178 18.89 2.54 -1.41
N SER A 179 17.71 3.17 -1.32
CA SER A 179 17.03 3.38 -0.06
C SER A 179 15.52 3.41 -0.26
N LYS A 180 14.81 2.57 0.51
CA LYS A 180 13.34 2.56 0.58
C LYS A 180 12.75 3.92 0.95
N LYS A 181 13.46 4.72 1.74
CA LYS A 181 12.99 6.06 2.13
C LYS A 181 13.10 7.07 0.98
N GLN A 182 14.13 6.92 0.15
CA GLN A 182 14.31 7.76 -1.03
C GLN A 182 13.27 7.40 -2.10
N SER A 183 12.93 6.11 -2.22
CA SER A 183 11.99 5.63 -3.24
C SER A 183 10.54 6.06 -3.04
N MET A 184 10.14 6.33 -1.79
CA MET A 184 8.79 6.81 -1.49
C MET A 184 8.68 8.34 -1.65
N MET A 185 9.81 9.04 -1.74
CA MET A 185 9.83 10.49 -1.98
C MET A 185 9.82 10.72 -3.49
N LEU A 186 8.71 10.33 -4.14
CA LEU A 186 8.43 10.66 -5.53
C LEU A 186 8.75 12.15 -5.78
N MET A 187 9.33 12.46 -6.94
CA MET A 187 9.68 13.81 -7.43
C MET A 187 11.14 14.25 -7.32
N ARG A 188 12.11 13.35 -7.16
CA ARG A 188 13.51 13.73 -7.37
C ARG A 188 14.09 12.94 -8.54
N GLY A 189 14.34 13.64 -9.64
CA GLY A 189 15.12 13.17 -10.78
C GLY A 189 16.53 12.79 -10.33
N GLY A 190 16.65 11.61 -9.74
CA GLY A 190 17.88 11.04 -9.25
C GLY A 190 18.62 10.32 -10.38
N ASP A 191 19.91 10.14 -10.19
CA ASP A 191 20.74 9.29 -11.05
C ASP A 191 20.14 7.88 -11.13
N GLY A 192 20.15 7.23 -12.30
CA GLY A 192 19.52 5.92 -12.52
C GLY A 192 18.17 5.95 -13.23
N MET A 193 17.74 7.10 -13.76
CA MET A 193 16.44 7.26 -14.40
C MET A 193 16.51 6.93 -15.90
N VAL A 194 15.71 5.94 -16.32
CA VAL A 194 15.52 5.61 -17.74
C VAL A 194 14.09 5.89 -18.16
N VAL A 195 13.91 6.71 -19.19
CA VAL A 195 12.60 7.00 -19.78
C VAL A 195 12.39 6.13 -21.01
N VAL A 196 11.23 5.49 -21.07
CA VAL A 196 10.78 4.62 -22.15
C VAL A 196 9.49 5.19 -22.74
N ASP A 197 9.56 5.63 -23.99
CA ASP A 197 8.37 5.92 -24.78
C ASP A 197 7.83 4.59 -25.34
N VAL A 198 6.63 4.22 -24.90
CA VAL A 198 5.97 2.98 -25.30
C VAL A 198 5.14 3.28 -26.55
N PRO A 199 5.45 2.65 -27.71
CA PRO A 199 4.67 2.89 -28.92
C PRO A 199 3.25 2.35 -28.75
N ALA A 200 2.29 3.01 -29.41
CA ALA A 200 0.91 2.54 -29.45
C ALA A 200 0.90 1.14 -30.10
N SER A 201 0.50 0.13 -29.32
CA SER A 201 0.20 -1.20 -29.85
C SER A 201 -1.27 -1.28 -30.22
N ASP A 202 -1.59 -2.22 -31.13
CA ASP A 202 -2.97 -2.60 -31.38
C ASP A 202 -3.65 -3.02 -30.07
N ALA A 203 -4.97 -2.77 -29.98
CA ALA A 203 -5.71 -2.86 -28.73
C ALA A 203 -5.59 -4.21 -28.02
N ASP A 204 -5.23 -5.31 -28.70
CA ASP A 204 -5.14 -6.63 -28.08
C ASP A 204 -3.71 -7.09 -27.74
N LYS A 205 -2.70 -6.26 -28.04
CA LYS A 205 -1.30 -6.65 -27.89
C LYS A 205 -0.64 -6.01 -26.66
N LEU A 206 -0.03 -6.84 -25.82
CA LEU A 206 0.82 -6.39 -24.72
C LEU A 206 2.16 -5.87 -25.24
N SER A 207 2.66 -4.80 -24.63
CA SER A 207 3.99 -4.28 -24.91
C SER A 207 4.96 -4.68 -23.81
N THR A 208 6.07 -5.32 -24.19
CA THR A 208 7.13 -5.71 -23.26
C THR A 208 8.38 -4.89 -23.53
N HIS A 209 8.89 -4.24 -22.48
CA HIS A 209 10.06 -3.39 -22.54
C HIS A 209 11.12 -3.90 -21.59
N ARG A 210 12.34 -4.09 -22.11
CA ARG A 210 13.51 -4.47 -21.32
C ARG A 210 14.43 -3.27 -21.21
N VAL A 211 14.73 -2.88 -19.99
CA VAL A 211 15.55 -1.71 -19.68
C VAL A 211 16.75 -2.16 -18.87
N ALA A 212 17.94 -1.94 -19.42
CA ALA A 212 19.19 -2.15 -18.69
C ALA A 212 19.40 -1.00 -17.70
N LEU A 213 19.73 -1.34 -16.46
CA LEU A 213 20.13 -0.37 -15.44
C LEU A 213 21.66 -0.28 -15.47
N THR A 214 22.20 0.75 -16.11
CA THR A 214 23.65 0.89 -16.37
C THR A 214 24.39 1.71 -15.31
N ASP A 215 23.69 2.24 -14.32
CA ASP A 215 24.25 3.24 -13.43
C ASP A 215 24.95 2.62 -12.22
N ALA A 216 25.83 3.37 -11.56
CA ALA A 216 26.54 2.94 -10.35
C ALA A 216 25.61 2.51 -9.18
N ASN A 217 24.31 2.82 -9.28
CA ASN A 217 23.25 2.42 -8.34
C ASN A 217 22.71 1.01 -8.60
N ALA A 218 22.96 0.47 -9.79
CA ALA A 218 22.52 -0.86 -10.20
C ALA A 218 23.15 -1.96 -9.34
N SER A 219 24.29 -1.73 -8.67
CA SER A 219 24.98 -2.74 -7.86
C SER A 219 24.45 -2.88 -6.42
N ASP A 220 23.69 -1.91 -5.92
CA ASP A 220 23.20 -1.86 -4.53
C ASP A 220 21.75 -1.33 -4.49
N THR A 221 20.87 -1.90 -5.33
CA THR A 221 19.48 -1.46 -5.45
C THR A 221 18.65 -2.04 -4.30
N GLU A 222 17.85 -1.19 -3.64
CA GLU A 222 16.92 -1.57 -2.57
C GLU A 222 15.46 -1.43 -3.00
N ALA A 223 15.17 -0.56 -3.98
CA ALA A 223 13.84 -0.37 -4.54
C ALA A 223 13.90 0.00 -6.04
N ILE A 224 12.85 -0.35 -6.76
CA ILE A 224 12.66 -0.03 -8.18
C ILE A 224 11.32 0.68 -8.33
N GLU A 225 11.33 1.86 -8.92
CA GLU A 225 10.17 2.69 -9.14
C GLU A 225 9.82 2.73 -10.61
N LEU A 226 8.56 2.47 -10.91
CA LEU A 226 7.94 2.62 -12.22
C LEU A 226 7.01 3.82 -12.12
N VAL A 227 7.35 4.93 -12.78
CA VAL A 227 6.54 6.14 -12.84
C VAL A 227 5.91 6.24 -14.22
N ILE A 228 4.59 6.14 -14.28
CA ILE A 228 3.79 6.23 -15.48
C ILE A 228 3.40 7.70 -15.66
N GLU A 229 4.16 8.42 -16.48
CA GLU A 229 3.96 9.86 -16.71
C GLU A 229 2.72 10.15 -17.56
N SER A 230 2.39 9.26 -18.51
CA SER A 230 1.20 9.39 -19.35
C SER A 230 0.79 8.06 -19.98
N GLY A 231 -0.48 7.95 -20.34
CA GLY A 231 -1.06 6.80 -21.04
C GLY A 231 -1.84 7.15 -22.30
N TYR A 232 -2.18 6.11 -23.06
CA TYR A 232 -3.07 6.17 -24.23
C TYR A 232 -4.55 6.08 -23.85
N SER A 233 -4.85 5.70 -22.62
CA SER A 233 -6.20 5.63 -22.05
C SER A 233 -6.22 6.35 -20.70
N GLU A 234 -7.42 6.49 -20.13
CA GLU A 234 -7.62 7.03 -18.78
C GLU A 234 -6.92 6.15 -17.72
N PHE A 235 -6.82 4.85 -18.00
CA PHE A 235 -6.19 3.85 -17.14
C PHE A 235 -4.95 3.23 -17.79
N ALA A 236 -4.00 2.83 -16.96
CA ALA A 236 -2.81 2.07 -17.34
C ALA A 236 -2.84 0.70 -16.67
N CYS A 237 -2.34 -0.32 -17.37
CA CYS A 237 -2.26 -1.68 -16.84
C CYS A 237 -0.81 -2.17 -16.89
N VAL A 238 -0.33 -2.72 -15.77
CA VAL A 238 0.97 -3.41 -15.67
C VAL A 238 0.70 -4.87 -15.35
N TYR A 239 1.09 -5.77 -16.25
CA TYR A 239 0.81 -7.20 -16.14
C TYR A 239 1.85 -7.88 -15.27
N PHE A 240 3.13 -7.74 -15.64
CA PHE A 240 4.21 -8.28 -14.84
C PHE A 240 5.49 -7.47 -14.96
N VAL A 241 6.26 -7.48 -13.89
CA VAL A 241 7.59 -6.87 -13.78
C VAL A 241 8.59 -7.96 -13.40
N ARG A 242 9.63 -8.15 -14.22
CA ARG A 242 10.70 -9.11 -13.96
C ARG A 242 12.02 -8.39 -13.76
N LEU A 243 12.74 -8.83 -12.74
CA LEU A 243 14.04 -8.29 -12.38
C LEU A 243 15.13 -9.31 -12.71
N ARG A 244 16.21 -8.88 -13.35
CA ARG A 244 17.40 -9.68 -13.57
C ARG A 244 18.55 -9.17 -12.72
N LEU A 245 19.20 -10.07 -12.01
CA LEU A 245 20.40 -9.74 -11.24
C LEU A 245 21.58 -9.48 -12.19
N ALA A 246 22.53 -8.65 -11.78
CA ALA A 246 23.81 -8.55 -12.46
C ALA A 246 24.69 -9.75 -12.12
N ASP A 247 25.51 -10.18 -13.07
CA ASP A 247 26.51 -11.21 -12.82
C ASP A 247 27.53 -10.69 -11.79
N PRO A 248 28.03 -11.56 -10.88
CA PRO A 248 29.09 -11.18 -9.97
C PRO A 248 30.34 -10.78 -10.78
N PRO A 249 31.12 -9.78 -10.33
CA PRO A 249 32.36 -9.43 -11.02
C PRO A 249 33.30 -10.64 -11.01
N SER A 250 33.66 -11.14 -12.20
CA SER A 250 34.62 -12.23 -12.36
C SER A 250 35.95 -11.85 -11.72
N THR A 251 36.46 -12.69 -10.83
CA THR A 251 37.62 -12.43 -9.95
C THR A 251 38.97 -12.67 -10.65
N ASP A 252 39.06 -12.40 -11.95
CA ASP A 252 40.17 -12.88 -12.80
C ASP A 252 41.24 -11.82 -13.14
N GLU A 253 41.29 -10.66 -12.46
CA GLU A 253 42.30 -9.60 -12.70
C GLU A 253 43.23 -9.30 -11.51
N GLU A 254 43.63 -10.30 -10.72
CA GLU A 254 44.70 -10.09 -9.69
C GLU A 254 46.04 -10.81 -9.96
N ASP A 255 46.16 -11.67 -10.97
CA ASP A 255 47.38 -12.47 -11.20
C ASP A 255 48.27 -12.05 -12.40
N ALA A 256 48.05 -10.87 -13.00
CA ALA A 256 48.83 -10.41 -14.16
C ALA A 256 49.92 -9.36 -13.87
N LYS A 257 50.27 -9.13 -12.60
CA LYS A 257 51.44 -8.31 -12.22
C LYS A 257 52.25 -8.97 -11.11
N THR A 258 53.14 -9.87 -11.49
CA THR A 258 54.36 -10.16 -10.73
C THR A 258 55.53 -10.26 -11.68
#